data_AF-A0AB36PBZ1-F1
#
_entry.id   AF-A0AB36PBZ1-F1
#
_cell.length_a   1.000
_cell.length_b   1.000
_cell.length_c   1.000
_cell.angle_alpha   90.00
_cell.angle_beta   90.00
_cell.angle_gamma   90.00
#
_symmetry.space_group_name_H-M   'P 1'
#
loop_
_entity.id
_entity.type
_entity.pdbx_description
1 polymer ?
#
loop_
_entity_poly.entity_id
_entity_poly.type
_entity_poly.pdbx_seq_one_letter_code
_entity_poly.pdbx_strand_id
1 'polypeptide(L)'
;MSVKLRLPQSAYPIFDRIEEMAWARHYQQIVREEKETELADDLEKGLPQHLFESLCIDHLQRHGANKQAISHAFDDDVEFQERMAEHIRYMAETIAHHQVDIDLED
;
A
#
# COMPACT_ATOMS: atom_id res chain seq x y z
N MET A 1 55.52 -1.83 8.61
CA MET A 1 55.22 -1.34 7.25
C MET A 1 53.72 -1.19 7.12
N SER A 2 53.21 0.02 7.25
CA SER A 2 51.78 0.30 7.05
C SER A 2 51.56 0.65 5.58
N VAL A 3 50.94 -0.26 4.82
CA VAL A 3 50.52 0.01 3.45
C VAL A 3 49.31 0.94 3.53
N LYS A 4 49.56 2.26 3.46
CA LYS A 4 48.50 3.23 3.17
C LYS A 4 48.05 2.98 1.74
N LEU A 5 46.90 2.33 1.58
CA LEU A 5 46.13 2.34 0.34
C LEU A 5 45.78 3.81 0.04
N ARG A 6 46.63 4.48 -0.73
CA ARG A 6 46.36 5.81 -1.27
C ARG A 6 45.43 5.60 -2.45
N LEU A 7 44.12 5.71 -2.20
CA LEU A 7 43.14 5.80 -3.28
C LEU A 7 43.51 7.02 -4.14
N PRO A 8 43.59 6.89 -5.48
CA PRO A 8 43.98 7.99 -6.35
C PRO A 8 42.94 9.12 -6.29
N GLN A 9 43.41 10.38 -6.26
CA GLN A 9 42.61 11.61 -6.16
C GLN A 9 41.53 11.78 -7.26
N SER A 10 41.53 10.96 -8.31
CA SER A 10 40.51 11.00 -9.38
C SER A 10 39.30 10.10 -9.15
N ALA A 11 39.25 9.38 -8.02
CA ALA A 11 38.10 8.51 -7.70
C ALA A 11 36.94 9.29 -7.05
N TYR A 12 37.23 10.41 -6.37
CA TYR A 12 36.26 11.28 -5.72
C TYR A 12 35.09 11.73 -6.62
N PRO A 13 35.32 12.30 -7.84
CA PRO A 13 34.20 12.72 -8.68
C PRO A 13 33.32 11.59 -9.21
N ILE A 14 33.82 10.34 -9.21
CA ILE A 14 33.01 9.16 -9.55
C ILE A 14 32.17 8.75 -8.34
N PHE A 15 32.75 8.75 -7.13
CA PHE A 15 32.01 8.51 -5.89
C PHE A 15 30.92 9.56 -5.67
N ASP A 16 31.21 10.85 -5.86
CA ASP A 16 30.24 11.94 -5.71
C ASP A 16 29.04 11.75 -6.66
N ARG A 17 29.28 11.39 -7.92
CA ARG A 17 28.20 11.08 -8.89
C ARG A 17 27.39 9.85 -8.50
N ILE A 18 28.04 8.81 -7.98
CA ILE A 18 27.36 7.59 -7.53
C ILE A 18 26.44 7.90 -6.34
N GLU A 19 26.91 8.72 -5.40
CA GLU A 19 26.11 9.18 -4.26
C GLU A 19 24.93 10.02 -4.73
N GLU A 20 25.14 11.02 -5.60
CA GLU A 20 24.05 11.81 -6.18
C GLU A 20 22.99 10.94 -6.88
N MET A 21 23.41 9.93 -7.66
CA MET A 21 22.50 8.97 -8.29
C MET A 21 21.79 8.06 -7.30
N ALA A 22 22.42 7.72 -6.17
CA ALA A 22 21.79 6.95 -5.10
C ALA A 22 20.73 7.78 -4.39
N TRP A 23 21.03 9.04 -4.08
CA TRP A 23 20.08 10.00 -3.52
C TRP A 23 18.90 10.24 -4.46
N ALA A 24 19.14 10.46 -5.75
CA ALA A 24 18.07 10.66 -6.73
C ALA A 24 17.11 9.46 -6.80
N ARG A 25 17.64 8.23 -6.82
CA ARG A 25 16.83 7.00 -6.79
C ARG A 25 16.04 6.87 -5.49
N HIS A 26 16.66 7.19 -4.36
CA HIS A 26 16.00 7.15 -3.06
C HIS A 26 14.83 8.14 -2.97
N TYR A 27 15.03 9.38 -3.44
CA TYR A 27 13.95 10.37 -3.50
C TYR A 27 12.82 9.94 -4.44
N GLN A 28 13.14 9.37 -5.60
CA GLN A 28 12.13 8.82 -6.50
C GLN A 28 11.31 7.70 -5.85
N GLN A 29 11.96 6.84 -5.07
CA GLN A 29 11.29 5.78 -4.33
C GLN A 29 10.35 6.35 -3.26
N ILE A 30 10.78 7.36 -2.50
CA ILE A 30 9.93 8.03 -1.50
C ILE A 30 8.69 8.62 -2.15
N VAL A 31 8.85 9.37 -3.25
CA VAL A 31 7.72 9.98 -3.97
C VAL A 31 6.74 8.91 -4.47
N ARG A 32 7.27 7.77 -4.91
CA ARG A 32 6.44 6.62 -5.32
C ARG A 32 5.65 6.06 -4.14
N GLU A 33 6.30 5.78 -3.01
CA GLU A 33 5.68 5.25 -1.79
C GLU A 33 4.65 6.22 -1.19
N GLU A 34 4.93 7.53 -1.21
CA GLU A 34 3.98 8.57 -0.80
C GLU A 34 2.73 8.55 -1.68
N LYS A 35 2.90 8.52 -3.01
CA LYS A 35 1.77 8.46 -3.96
C LYS A 35 0.94 7.19 -3.78
N GLU A 36 1.56 6.04 -3.58
CA GLU A 36 0.85 4.79 -3.28
C GLU A 36 0.03 4.90 -2.00
N THR A 37 0.61 5.47 -0.95
CA THR A 37 -0.06 5.65 0.34
C THR A 37 -1.26 6.59 0.23
N GLU A 38 -1.10 7.73 -0.44
CA GLU A 38 -2.19 8.68 -0.68
C GLU A 38 -3.35 8.03 -1.44
N LEU A 39 -3.06 7.29 -2.50
CA LEU A 39 -4.07 6.57 -3.29
C LEU A 39 -4.77 5.48 -2.47
N ALA A 40 -4.02 4.74 -1.65
CA ALA A 40 -4.58 3.73 -0.77
C ALA A 40 -5.52 4.35 0.27
N ASP A 41 -5.13 5.46 0.89
CA ASP A 41 -5.95 6.19 1.88
C ASP A 41 -7.27 6.68 1.28
N ASP A 42 -7.24 7.21 0.05
CA ASP A 42 -8.43 7.69 -0.64
C ASP A 42 -9.35 6.54 -1.06
N LEU A 43 -8.77 5.41 -1.49
CA LEU A 43 -9.53 4.21 -1.83
C LEU A 43 -10.15 3.56 -0.59
N GLU A 44 -9.43 3.50 0.53
CA GLU A 44 -9.93 2.99 1.82
C GLU A 44 -11.15 3.79 2.30
N LYS A 45 -11.09 5.13 2.23
CA LYS A 45 -12.25 6.00 2.53
C LYS A 45 -13.43 5.73 1.59
N GLY A 46 -13.15 5.35 0.34
CA GLY A 46 -14.15 4.99 -0.66
C GLY A 46 -14.78 3.60 -0.48
N LEU A 47 -14.22 2.77 0.40
CA LEU A 47 -14.65 1.38 0.62
C LEU A 47 -15.09 1.13 2.08
N PRO A 48 -16.12 1.83 2.60
CA PRO A 48 -16.59 1.58 3.96
C PRO A 48 -17.22 0.19 4.10
N GLN A 49 -17.10 -0.39 5.31
CA GLN A 49 -17.53 -1.77 5.59
C GLN A 49 -19.01 -2.06 5.28
N HIS A 50 -19.89 -1.05 5.39
CA HIS A 50 -21.31 -1.21 5.07
C HIS A 50 -21.59 -1.56 3.60
N LEU A 51 -20.66 -1.26 2.68
CA LEU A 51 -20.78 -1.70 1.28
C LEU A 51 -20.62 -3.22 1.17
N PHE A 52 -19.68 -3.79 1.94
CA PHE A 52 -19.49 -5.23 2.03
C PHE A 52 -20.64 -5.91 2.77
N GLU A 53 -21.18 -5.28 3.82
CA GLU A 53 -22.40 -5.75 4.48
C GLU A 53 -23.57 -5.84 3.48
N SER A 54 -23.78 -4.77 2.71
CA SER A 54 -24.83 -4.72 1.68
C SER A 54 -24.64 -5.81 0.62
N LEU A 55 -23.40 -6.01 0.17
CA LEU A 55 -23.04 -7.10 -0.77
C LEU A 55 -23.38 -8.48 -0.18
N CYS A 56 -23.04 -8.69 1.10
CA CYS A 56 -23.36 -9.93 1.81
C CYS A 56 -24.88 -10.13 1.94
N ILE A 57 -25.63 -9.09 2.28
CA ILE A 57 -27.09 -9.12 2.36
C ILE A 57 -27.70 -9.53 1.01
N ASP A 58 -27.28 -8.91 -0.08
CA ASP A 58 -27.86 -9.13 -1.41
C ASP A 58 -27.58 -10.54 -1.95
N HIS A 59 -26.39 -11.07 -1.68
CA HIS A 59 -25.93 -12.34 -2.24
C HIS A 59 -26.11 -13.52 -1.29
N LEU A 60 -25.81 -13.39 0.00
CA LEU A 60 -25.85 -14.51 0.94
C LEU A 60 -27.27 -14.84 1.42
N GLN A 61 -28.20 -13.87 1.45
CA GLN A 61 -29.59 -14.16 1.80
C GLN A 61 -30.23 -15.17 0.84
N ARG A 62 -29.87 -15.10 -0.46
CA ARG A 62 -30.35 -16.06 -1.47
C ARG A 62 -29.84 -17.49 -1.21
N HIS A 63 -28.76 -17.62 -0.44
CA HIS A 63 -28.16 -18.89 -0.03
C HIS A 63 -28.56 -19.32 1.39
N GLY A 64 -29.54 -18.65 2.01
CA GLY A 64 -30.07 -19.02 3.33
C GLY A 64 -29.37 -18.34 4.51
N ALA A 65 -28.47 -17.39 4.28
CA ALA A 65 -27.90 -16.61 5.37
C ALA A 65 -28.95 -15.66 5.95
N ASN A 66 -29.06 -15.64 7.28
CA ASN A 66 -29.96 -14.71 7.98
C ASN A 66 -29.38 -13.29 7.92
N LYS A 67 -30.19 -12.31 7.50
CA LYS A 67 -29.84 -10.88 7.55
C LYS A 67 -29.26 -10.45 8.89
N GLN A 68 -29.88 -10.89 9.99
CA GLN A 68 -29.46 -10.51 11.33
C GLN A 68 -28.08 -11.05 11.69
N ALA A 69 -27.72 -12.24 11.18
CA ALA A 69 -26.40 -12.81 11.39
C ALA A 69 -25.32 -12.03 10.61
N ILE A 70 -25.68 -11.51 9.43
CA ILE A 70 -24.78 -10.66 8.64
C ILE A 70 -24.59 -9.32 9.37
N SER A 71 -25.66 -8.61 9.71
CA SER A 71 -25.54 -7.33 10.41
C SER A 71 -24.82 -7.47 11.76
N HIS A 72 -25.06 -8.54 12.52
CA HIS A 72 -24.30 -8.79 13.76
C HIS A 72 -22.79 -8.91 13.52
N ALA A 73 -22.35 -9.53 12.42
CA ALA A 73 -20.92 -9.60 12.10
C ALA A 73 -20.35 -8.22 11.76
N PHE A 74 -21.10 -7.38 11.07
CA PHE A 74 -20.63 -6.05 10.63
C PHE A 74 -20.83 -4.94 11.66
N ASP A 75 -21.76 -5.07 12.61
CA ASP A 75 -22.11 -4.03 13.59
C ASP A 75 -21.59 -4.36 15.00
N ASP A 76 -21.64 -5.63 15.43
CA ASP A 76 -21.43 -6.03 16.83
C ASP A 76 -20.11 -6.83 17.05
N ASP A 77 -19.60 -7.50 16.01
CA ASP A 77 -18.39 -8.32 16.11
C ASP A 77 -17.14 -7.49 15.79
N VAL A 78 -16.49 -7.00 16.85
CA VAL A 78 -15.28 -6.17 16.76
C VAL A 78 -14.12 -6.89 16.06
N GLU A 79 -13.94 -8.20 16.31
CA GLU A 79 -12.87 -8.97 15.65
C GLU A 79 -13.11 -9.03 14.13
N PHE A 80 -14.36 -9.23 13.72
CA PHE A 80 -14.73 -9.20 12.31
C PHE A 80 -14.50 -7.81 11.70
N GLN A 81 -14.92 -6.74 12.38
CA GLN A 81 -14.72 -5.36 11.92
C GLN A 81 -13.23 -5.02 11.75
N GLU A 82 -12.39 -5.40 12.71
CA GLU A 82 -10.94 -5.15 12.66
C GLU A 82 -10.31 -5.91 11.48
N ARG A 83 -10.61 -7.20 11.34
CA ARG A 83 -10.10 -8.01 10.22
C ARG A 83 -10.61 -7.52 8.87
N MET A 84 -11.83 -7.01 8.80
CA MET A 84 -12.39 -6.41 7.59
C MET A 84 -11.66 -5.12 7.23
N ALA A 85 -11.37 -4.26 8.22
CA ALA A 85 -10.58 -3.04 8.01
C ALA A 85 -9.17 -3.36 7.50
N GLU A 86 -8.47 -4.31 8.12
CA GLU A 86 -7.16 -4.79 7.66
C GLU A 86 -7.22 -5.32 6.22
N HIS A 87 -8.28 -6.05 5.88
CA HIS A 87 -8.43 -6.59 4.53
C HIS A 87 -8.72 -5.51 3.49
N ILE A 88 -9.57 -4.52 3.82
CA ILE A 88 -9.84 -3.37 2.97
C ILE A 88 -8.55 -2.59 2.75
N ARG A 89 -7.75 -2.37 3.80
CA ARG A 89 -6.44 -1.72 3.70
C ARG A 89 -5.51 -2.44 2.74
N TYR A 90 -5.36 -3.76 2.91
CA TYR A 90 -4.55 -4.58 2.02
C TYR A 90 -5.01 -4.51 0.56
N MET A 91 -6.32 -4.56 0.32
CA MET A 91 -6.88 -4.41 -1.02
C MET A 91 -6.56 -3.03 -1.61
N ALA A 92 -6.72 -1.97 -0.82
CA ALA A 92 -6.48 -0.60 -1.26
C ALA A 92 -5.00 -0.37 -1.61
N GLU A 93 -4.08 -0.80 -0.75
CA GLU A 93 -2.63 -0.74 -0.99
C GLU A 93 -2.23 -1.55 -2.23
N THR A 94 -2.79 -2.75 -2.40
CA THR A 94 -2.50 -3.58 -3.57
C THR A 94 -2.97 -2.90 -4.86
N ILE A 95 -4.16 -2.32 -4.87
CA ILE A 95 -4.69 -1.61 -6.05
C ILE A 95 -3.85 -0.35 -6.33
N ALA A 96 -3.53 0.44 -5.30
CA ALA A 96 -2.71 1.64 -5.42
C ALA A 96 -1.32 1.32 -5.97
N HIS A 97 -0.71 0.24 -5.49
CA HIS A 97 0.60 -0.23 -5.97
C HIS A 97 0.61 -0.48 -7.48
N HIS A 98 -0.37 -1.27 -7.96
CA HIS A 98 -0.49 -1.54 -9.39
C HIS A 98 -0.85 -0.29 -10.19
N GLN A 99 -1.66 0.62 -9.64
CA GLN A 99 -1.99 1.88 -10.31
C GLN A 99 -0.75 2.76 -10.50
N VAL A 100 0.12 2.85 -9.49
CA VAL A 100 1.36 3.62 -9.58
C VAL A 100 2.34 2.98 -10.56
N ASP A 101 2.43 1.65 -10.60
CA ASP A 101 3.23 0.96 -11.62
C ASP A 101 2.76 1.26 -13.04
N ILE A 102 1.44 1.21 -13.29
CA ILE A 102 0.86 1.55 -14.59
C ILE A 102 1.18 3.00 -14.98
N ASP A 103 1.02 3.94 -14.04
CA ASP A 103 1.32 5.36 -14.28
C ASP A 103 2.80 5.64 -14.58
N LEU A 104 3.71 4.72 -14.23
CA LEU A 104 5.16 4.82 -14.48
C LEU A 104 5.61 4.09 -15.74
N GLU A 105 4.79 3.18 -16.27
CA GLU A 105 5.03 2.46 -17.53
C GLU A 105 4.62 3.28 -18.77
N ASP A 106 3.69 4.23 -18.61
CA ASP A 106 3.21 5.18 -19.65
C ASP A 106 4.07 6.46 -19.78
#